data_AF-A0A2V6GMI7-F1
#
_entry.id   AF-A0A2V6GMI7-F1
#
_cell.length_a   1.000
_cell.length_b   1.000
_cell.length_c   1.000
_cell.angle_alpha   90.00
_cell.angle_beta   90.00
_cell.angle_gamma   90.00
#
_symmetry.space_group_name_H-M   'P 1'
#
loop_
_entity.id
_entity.type
_entity.pdbx_description
1 polymer ?
#
loop_
_entity_poly.entity_id
_entity_poly.type
_entity_poly.pdbx_seq_one_letter_code
_entity_poly.pdbx_strand_id
1 'polypeptide(L)'
;MSDNPEIRFEGIGVSPGIAFGSVHVVREDMDEVVRYQIAPAQVTDEIGRFETGLIQTRMQILEMQQRIAESIGAKDAAIFDAHLLVVEDRTLIDEVLRKLKTDLCNV
;
A
#
# COMPACT_ATOMS: atom_id res chain seq x y z
N MET A 1 -11.47 10.57 -41.54
CA MET A 1 -12.40 10.47 -40.40
C MET A 1 -12.34 9.02 -39.95
N SER A 2 -11.68 8.76 -38.82
CA SER A 2 -11.48 7.40 -38.34
C SER A 2 -12.75 6.98 -37.61
N ASP A 3 -13.50 6.07 -38.23
CA ASP A 3 -14.74 5.50 -37.70
C ASP A 3 -14.35 4.48 -36.61
N ASN A 4 -14.43 4.86 -35.34
CA ASN A 4 -14.13 3.97 -34.23
C ASN A 4 -15.45 3.37 -33.73
N PRO A 5 -15.68 2.04 -33.85
CA PRO A 5 -16.96 1.44 -33.52
C PRO A 5 -17.29 1.54 -32.04
N GLU A 6 -18.57 1.75 -31.73
CA GLU A 6 -19.09 1.73 -30.36
C GLU A 6 -18.84 0.34 -29.72
N ILE A 7 -18.26 0.32 -28.51
CA ILE A 7 -18.05 -0.90 -27.74
C ILE A 7 -19.00 -0.88 -26.53
N ARG A 8 -19.77 -1.96 -26.34
CA ARG A 8 -20.69 -2.13 -25.22
C ARG A 8 -20.21 -3.25 -24.29
N PHE A 9 -20.30 -3.00 -22.99
CA PHE A 9 -19.95 -3.96 -21.93
C PHE A 9 -21.15 -4.21 -21.03
N GLU A 10 -21.33 -5.45 -20.59
CA GLU A 10 -22.40 -5.86 -19.67
C GLU A 10 -21.78 -6.46 -18.41
N GLY A 11 -22.36 -6.18 -17.24
CA GLY A 11 -21.86 -6.62 -15.95
C GLY A 11 -22.94 -6.58 -14.86
N ILE A 12 -22.54 -6.75 -13.61
CA ILE A 12 -23.48 -6.74 -12.47
C ILE A 12 -23.68 -5.29 -12.00
N GLY A 13 -24.92 -4.80 -12.06
CA GLY A 13 -25.27 -3.45 -11.60
C GLY A 13 -25.24 -3.34 -10.07
N VAL A 14 -24.41 -2.43 -9.55
CA VAL A 14 -24.29 -2.17 -8.09
C VAL A 14 -25.25 -1.06 -7.63
N SER A 15 -25.52 -0.08 -8.49
CA SER A 15 -26.40 1.06 -8.19
C SER A 15 -27.08 1.57 -9.47
N PRO A 16 -28.36 1.99 -9.42
CA PRO A 16 -29.08 2.50 -10.59
C PRO A 16 -28.61 3.91 -10.98
N GLY A 17 -28.52 4.19 -12.28
CA GLY A 17 -28.20 5.53 -12.80
C GLY A 17 -27.62 5.53 -14.21
N ILE A 18 -27.43 6.73 -14.79
CA ILE A 18 -26.74 6.95 -16.07
C ILE A 18 -25.65 8.01 -15.83
N ALA A 19 -24.42 7.73 -16.26
CA ALA A 19 -23.29 8.66 -16.16
C ALA A 19 -22.59 8.80 -17.52
N PHE A 20 -22.09 10.00 -17.83
CA PHE A 20 -21.31 10.31 -19.01
C PHE A 20 -20.04 11.06 -18.59
N GLY A 21 -18.87 10.59 -19.02
CA GLY A 21 -17.60 11.19 -18.63
C GLY A 21 -16.41 10.45 -19.21
N SER A 22 -15.22 10.98 -18.95
CA SER A 22 -13.96 10.30 -19.29
C SER A 22 -13.72 9.14 -18.35
N VAL A 23 -13.24 8.02 -18.90
CA VAL A 23 -12.86 6.84 -18.12
C VAL A 23 -11.42 6.98 -17.66
N HIS A 24 -11.18 6.82 -16.35
CA HIS A 24 -9.83 6.66 -15.81
C HIS A 24 -9.58 5.18 -15.51
N VAL A 25 -8.63 4.58 -16.24
CA VAL A 25 -8.27 3.17 -16.06
C VAL A 25 -7.07 3.09 -15.12
N VAL A 26 -7.30 2.58 -13.92
CA VAL A 26 -6.23 2.25 -12.98
C VAL A 26 -5.76 0.83 -13.27
N ARG A 27 -4.46 0.64 -13.49
CA ARG A 27 -3.83 -0.67 -13.55
C ARG A 27 -3.06 -0.88 -12.26
N GLU A 28 -3.22 -2.04 -11.65
CA GLU A 28 -2.30 -2.49 -10.60
C GLU A 28 -1.03 -2.98 -11.30
N ASP A 29 -0.06 -2.08 -11.45
CA ASP A 29 1.31 -2.51 -11.68
C ASP A 29 1.87 -2.86 -10.30
N MET A 30 1.82 -4.14 -9.93
CA MET A 30 2.58 -4.61 -8.77
C MET A 30 4.05 -4.60 -9.16
N ASP A 31 4.80 -3.60 -8.71
CA ASP A 31 6.24 -3.58 -8.88
C ASP A 31 6.84 -4.85 -8.24
N GLU A 32 7.63 -5.60 -9.02
CA GLU A 32 8.33 -6.76 -8.51
C GLU A 32 9.38 -6.30 -7.50
N VAL A 33 9.28 -6.77 -6.25
CA VAL A 33 10.25 -6.45 -5.21
C VAL A 33 11.55 -7.18 -5.53
N VAL A 34 12.52 -6.46 -6.10
CA VAL A 34 13.83 -7.01 -6.45
C VAL A 34 14.56 -7.44 -5.18
N ARG A 35 14.90 -8.74 -5.12
CA ARG A 35 15.67 -9.33 -4.02
C ARG A 35 17.12 -9.54 -4.42
N TYR A 36 18.04 -9.06 -3.59
CA TYR A 36 19.46 -9.22 -3.77
C TYR A 36 20.19 -9.37 -2.44
N GLN A 37 21.35 -10.04 -2.50
CA GLN A 37 22.23 -10.23 -1.35
C GLN A 37 23.00 -8.94 -1.05
N ILE A 38 23.17 -8.65 0.24
CA ILE A 38 23.90 -7.49 0.74
C ILE A 38 25.16 -7.92 1.50
N ALA A 39 26.16 -7.06 1.57
CA ALA A 39 27.31 -7.29 2.42
C ALA A 39 26.95 -7.09 3.91
N PRO A 40 27.63 -7.78 4.85
CA PRO A 40 27.40 -7.57 6.29
C PRO A 40 27.53 -6.11 6.76
N ALA A 41 28.40 -5.33 6.10
CA ALA A 41 28.56 -3.90 6.39
C ALA A 41 27.34 -3.04 6.02
N GLN A 42 26.47 -3.52 5.12
CA GLN A 42 25.29 -2.79 4.65
C GLN A 42 24.04 -3.08 5.50
N VAL A 43 24.11 -4.03 6.43
CA VAL A 43 22.96 -4.42 7.28
C VAL A 43 22.43 -3.21 8.06
N THR A 44 23.30 -2.35 8.57
CA THR A 44 22.87 -1.15 9.30
C THR A 44 22.11 -0.16 8.42
N ASP A 45 22.52 0.00 7.16
CA ASP A 45 21.84 0.89 6.21
C ASP A 45 20.45 0.35 5.85
N GLU A 46 20.34 -0.95 5.66
CA GLU A 46 19.07 -1.63 5.35
C GLU A 46 18.12 -1.60 6.55
N ILE A 47 18.62 -1.72 7.79
CA ILE A 47 17.81 -1.46 8.99
C ILE A 47 17.25 -0.04 8.97
N GLY A 48 18.08 0.96 8.66
CA GLY A 48 17.62 2.35 8.53
C GLY A 48 16.58 2.53 7.41
N ARG A 49 16.73 1.81 6.28
CA ARG A 49 15.73 1.82 5.19
C ARG A 49 14.40 1.25 5.66
N PHE A 50 14.43 0.13 6.37
CA PHE A 50 13.23 -0.49 6.93
C PHE A 50 12.51 0.42 7.92
N GLU A 51 13.24 0.99 8.90
CA GLU A 51 12.68 1.91 9.89
C GLU A 51 12.07 3.15 9.23
N THR A 52 12.74 3.70 8.21
CA THR A 52 12.21 4.81 7.42
C THR A 52 10.90 4.42 6.72
N GLY A 53 10.84 3.22 6.13
CA GLY A 53 9.64 2.68 5.50
C GLY A 53 8.48 2.51 6.50
N LEU A 54 8.74 2.02 7.71
CA LEU A 54 7.74 1.93 8.78
C LEU A 54 7.18 3.31 9.16
N ILE A 55 8.05 4.31 9.34
CA ILE A 55 7.64 5.68 9.67
C ILE A 55 6.76 6.27 8.56
N GLN A 56 7.17 6.12 7.30
CA GLN A 56 6.41 6.61 6.14
C GLN A 56 5.04 5.92 6.05
N THR A 57 5.01 4.61 6.21
CA THR A 57 3.77 3.81 6.17
C THR A 57 2.81 4.24 7.27
N ARG A 58 3.31 4.44 8.49
CA ARG A 58 2.53 4.95 9.62
C ARG A 58 1.91 6.31 9.32
N MET A 59 2.68 7.23 8.76
CA MET A 59 2.17 8.56 8.38
C MET A 59 1.07 8.47 7.31
N GLN A 60 1.26 7.64 6.29
CA GLN A 60 0.29 7.44 5.22
C GLN A 60 -1.02 6.84 5.76
N ILE A 61 -0.95 5.86 6.66
CA ILE A 61 -2.14 5.26 7.28
C ILE A 61 -2.91 6.32 8.09
N LEU A 62 -2.22 7.14 8.88
CA LEU A 62 -2.86 8.22 9.65
C LEU A 62 -3.51 9.26 8.73
N GLU A 63 -2.85 9.62 7.64
CA GLU A 63 -3.42 10.55 6.65
C GLU A 63 -4.69 9.97 5.99
N MET A 64 -4.66 8.70 5.60
CA MET A 64 -5.82 8.00 5.06
C MET A 64 -6.96 7.92 6.09
N GLN A 65 -6.64 7.60 7.34
CA GLN A 65 -7.61 7.56 8.43
C GLN A 65 -8.31 8.91 8.61
N GLN A 66 -7.54 10.01 8.65
CA GLN A 66 -8.09 11.35 8.80
C GLN A 66 -9.00 11.71 7.62
N ARG A 67 -8.56 11.45 6.38
CA ARG A 67 -9.35 11.73 5.18
C ARG A 67 -10.68 10.98 5.18
N ILE A 68 -10.67 9.70 5.56
CA ILE A 68 -11.90 8.88 5.61
C ILE A 68 -12.82 9.32 6.76
N ALA A 69 -12.24 9.71 7.91
CA ALA A 69 -13.01 10.24 9.04
C ALA A 69 -13.77 11.52 8.66
N GLU A 70 -13.16 12.39 7.85
CA GLU A 70 -13.77 13.62 7.34
C GLU A 70 -14.81 13.37 6.24
N SER A 71 -14.56 12.44 5.31
CA SER A 71 -15.42 12.24 4.14
C SER A 71 -16.58 11.27 4.34
N ILE A 72 -16.41 10.25 5.18
CA ILE A 72 -17.41 9.18 5.40
C ILE A 72 -17.86 9.18 6.86
N GLY A 73 -16.91 9.16 7.79
CA GLY A 73 -17.17 9.24 9.23
C GLY A 73 -16.17 8.46 10.08
N ALA A 74 -16.07 8.83 11.36
CA ALA A 74 -15.10 8.28 12.29
C ALA A 74 -15.24 6.76 12.52
N LYS A 75 -16.45 6.20 12.40
CA LYS A 75 -16.68 4.77 12.58
C LYS A 75 -16.02 3.94 11.49
N ASP A 76 -16.08 4.41 10.24
CA ASP A 76 -15.49 3.70 9.10
C ASP A 76 -13.97 3.89 9.07
N ALA A 77 -13.46 5.00 9.62
CA ALA A 77 -12.03 5.25 9.78
C ALA A 77 -11.35 4.39 10.87
N ALA A 78 -12.11 3.83 11.83
CA ALA A 78 -11.56 3.02 12.92
C ALA A 78 -10.87 1.72 12.44
N ILE A 79 -11.13 1.27 11.20
CA ILE A 79 -10.43 0.10 10.63
C ILE A 79 -8.92 0.32 10.53
N PHE A 80 -8.46 1.57 10.39
CA PHE A 80 -7.04 1.90 10.28
C PHE A 80 -6.28 1.75 11.60
N ASP A 81 -6.98 1.74 12.75
CA ASP A 81 -6.33 1.48 14.05
C ASP A 81 -5.72 0.08 14.08
N ALA A 82 -6.43 -0.92 13.56
CA ALA A 82 -5.91 -2.27 13.45
C ALA A 82 -4.71 -2.36 12.51
N HIS A 83 -4.69 -1.57 11.44
CA HIS A 83 -3.56 -1.52 10.50
C HIS A 83 -2.33 -0.88 11.16
N LEU A 84 -2.52 0.18 11.97
CA LEU A 84 -1.44 0.77 12.77
C LEU A 84 -0.87 -0.22 13.78
N LEU A 85 -1.71 -0.99 14.47
CA LEU A 85 -1.25 -2.01 15.41
C LEU A 85 -0.31 -3.04 14.76
N VAL A 86 -0.57 -3.43 13.50
CA VAL A 86 0.29 -4.36 12.76
C VAL A 86 1.63 -3.71 12.40
N VAL A 87 1.61 -2.45 11.95
CA VAL A 87 2.83 -1.72 11.59
C VAL A 87 3.71 -1.45 12.81
N GLU A 88 3.12 -1.29 13.99
CA GLU A 88 3.81 -1.03 15.26
C GLU A 88 4.14 -2.32 16.06
N ASP A 89 3.82 -3.51 15.54
CA ASP A 89 4.07 -4.77 16.23
C ASP A 89 5.57 -5.07 16.33
N ARG A 90 6.11 -4.93 17.54
CA ARG A 90 7.52 -5.19 17.86
C ARG A 90 7.97 -6.60 17.50
N THR A 91 7.08 -7.59 17.62
CA THR A 91 7.42 -8.99 17.31
C THR A 91 7.74 -9.15 15.84
N LEU A 92 6.94 -8.52 14.96
CA LEU A 92 7.16 -8.54 13.52
C LEU A 92 8.42 -7.74 13.14
N ILE A 93 8.59 -6.56 13.73
CA ILE A 93 9.75 -5.70 13.51
C ILE A 93 11.04 -6.45 13.89
N ASP A 94 11.10 -7.02 15.09
CA ASP A 94 12.28 -7.74 15.58
C ASP A 94 12.60 -8.95 14.72
N GLU A 95 11.58 -9.66 14.22
CA GLU A 95 11.75 -10.79 13.32
C GLU A 95 12.32 -10.39 11.95
N VAL A 96 11.89 -9.24 11.39
CA VAL A 96 12.48 -8.69 10.16
C VAL A 96 13.93 -8.29 10.40
N LEU A 97 14.22 -7.58 11.50
CA LEU A 97 15.59 -7.19 11.87
C LEU A 97 16.50 -8.40 12.06
N ARG A 98 15.98 -9.49 12.63
CA ARG A 98 16.69 -10.77 12.75
C ARG A 98 17.00 -11.36 11.38
N LYS A 99 16.01 -11.45 10.49
CA LYS A 99 16.18 -11.97 9.13
C LYS A 99 17.19 -11.16 8.32
N LEU A 100 17.21 -9.85 8.46
CA LEU A 100 18.16 -8.98 7.76
C LEU A 100 19.61 -9.31 8.14
N LYS A 101 19.85 -9.65 9.42
CA LYS A 101 21.16 -10.06 9.95
C LYS A 101 21.55 -11.48 9.56
N THR A 102 20.59 -12.40 9.41
CA THR A 102 20.86 -13.81 9.09
C THR A 102 20.93 -14.09 7.60
N ASP A 103 20.01 -13.51 6.84
CA ASP A 103 19.77 -13.85 5.44
C ASP A 103 20.56 -12.94 4.49
N LEU A 104 21.10 -11.83 5.02
CA LEU A 104 21.86 -10.83 4.28
C LEU A 104 21.19 -10.48 2.94
N CYS A 105 19.89 -10.18 3.01
CA CYS A 105 19.07 -9.76 1.88
C CYS A 105 18.52 -8.35 2.12
N ASN A 106 18.30 -7.61 1.04
CA ASN A 106 17.71 -6.29 1.08
C ASN A 106 16.26 -6.31 1.60
N VAL A 107 15.83 -5.19 2.21
CA VAL A 107 14.47 -4.99 2.77
C VAL A 107 13.58 -4.04 1.99
#